data_AF-C4RIG4-F1
#
_entry.id   AF-C4RIG4-F1
#
_cell.length_a   1.000
_cell.length_b   1.000
_cell.length_c   1.000
_cell.angle_alpha   90.00
_cell.angle_beta   90.00
_cell.angle_gamma   90.00
#
_symmetry.space_group_name_H-M   'P 1'
#
loop_
_entity.id
_entity.type
_entity.pdbx_description
1 polymer ?
#
loop_
_entity_poly.entity_id
_entity_poly.type
_entity_poly.pdbx_seq_one_letter_code
_entity_poly.pdbx_strand_id
1 'polypeptide(L)'
;MPAAVRAVEVVDGLAAALTGRPEQPPVVTYEVGLAAEAGARVLASDDRPAEGLDRLAGVPARLRSIEAFGEAARVELLGCELLVRAGRPGEAEPLLREVLGGLPPGSRPAAQAAWLLARVLDELGRPDEAAAVRAEHGLAGDDDD
;
A
#
# COMPACT_ATOMS: atom_id res chain seq x y z
N MET A 1 16.91 11.47 8.09
CA MET A 1 16.57 10.04 7.98
C MET A 1 17.13 9.15 9.10
N PRO A 2 18.40 9.24 9.55
CA PRO A 2 18.98 8.25 10.45
C PRO A 2 18.23 8.06 11.79
N ALA A 3 17.67 9.12 12.37
CA ALA A 3 16.89 9.02 13.59
C ALA A 3 15.52 8.33 13.39
N ALA A 4 14.90 8.54 12.23
CA ALA A 4 13.62 7.91 11.89
C ALA A 4 13.80 6.41 11.65
N VAL A 5 14.85 6.00 10.93
CA VAL A 5 15.19 4.59 10.72
C VAL A 5 15.47 3.89 12.06
N ARG A 6 16.25 4.50 12.96
CA ARG A 6 16.46 3.95 14.31
C ARG A 6 15.17 3.82 15.11
N ALA A 7 14.24 4.76 14.97
CA ALA A 7 12.94 4.66 15.64
C ALA A 7 12.13 3.46 15.13
N VAL A 8 12.21 3.14 13.83
CA VAL A 8 11.58 1.95 13.25
C VAL A 8 12.14 0.67 13.86
N GLU A 9 13.46 0.57 14.03
CA GLU A 9 14.10 -0.60 14.67
C GLU A 9 13.63 -0.82 16.11
N VAL A 10 13.46 0.26 16.88
CA VAL A 10 12.92 0.18 18.25
C VAL A 10 11.46 -0.30 18.25
N VAL A 11 10.65 0.24 17.34
CA VAL A 11 9.25 -0.17 17.18
C VAL A 11 9.16 -1.65 16.80
N ASP A 12 10.09 -2.17 16.00
CA ASP A 12 10.12 -3.58 15.61
C ASP A 12 10.41 -4.51 16.77
N GLY A 13 11.37 -4.14 17.62
CA GLY A 13 11.64 -4.87 18.86
C GLY A 13 10.40 -4.95 19.76
N LEU A 14 9.65 -3.85 19.87
CA LEU A 14 8.41 -3.81 20.67
C LEU A 14 7.29 -4.63 20.02
N ALA A 15 7.09 -4.52 18.70
CA ALA A 15 6.08 -5.27 17.97
C ALA A 15 6.33 -6.78 18.03
N ALA A 16 7.59 -7.21 17.93
CA ALA A 16 8.00 -8.61 18.09
C ALA A 16 7.66 -9.14 19.50
N ALA A 17 7.82 -8.33 20.54
CA ALA A 17 7.48 -8.72 21.91
C ALA A 17 5.96 -8.84 22.17
N LEU A 18 5.13 -8.24 21.32
CA LEU A 18 3.68 -8.22 21.44
C LEU A 18 2.98 -9.29 20.58
N THR A 19 3.67 -9.86 19.59
CA THR A 19 3.11 -10.80 18.60
C THR A 19 3.43 -12.27 18.95
N GLY A 20 2.84 -13.22 18.21
CA GLY A 20 3.15 -14.66 18.36
C GLY A 20 2.42 -15.38 19.50
N ARG A 21 1.40 -14.75 20.10
CA ARG A 21 0.55 -15.39 21.12
C ARG A 21 -0.62 -16.12 20.44
N PRO A 22 -1.11 -17.26 21.00
CA PRO A 22 -2.19 -18.04 20.40
C PRO A 22 -3.49 -17.26 20.19
N GLU A 23 -3.81 -16.35 21.11
CA GLU A 23 -4.96 -15.44 21.04
C GLU A 23 -4.45 -14.00 21.13
N GLN A 24 -3.95 -13.50 20.00
CA GLN A 24 -3.50 -12.12 19.92
C GLN A 24 -4.73 -11.18 19.95
N PRO A 25 -4.81 -10.22 20.89
CA PRO A 25 -5.93 -9.29 20.93
C PRO A 25 -6.02 -8.48 19.62
N PRO A 26 -7.22 -8.23 19.07
CA PRO A 26 -7.39 -7.48 17.82
C PRO A 26 -6.67 -6.13 17.80
N VAL A 27 -6.67 -5.42 18.95
CA VAL A 27 -5.95 -4.15 19.11
C VAL A 27 -4.44 -4.30 18.87
N VAL A 28 -3.83 -5.41 19.28
CA VAL A 28 -2.39 -5.62 19.04
C VAL A 28 -2.12 -5.86 17.55
N THR A 29 -2.96 -6.65 16.89
CA THR A 29 -2.88 -6.86 15.43
C THR A 29 -3.03 -5.53 14.67
N TYR A 30 -3.97 -4.69 15.10
CA TYR A 30 -4.18 -3.35 14.54
C TYR A 30 -2.95 -2.46 14.72
N GLU A 31 -2.47 -2.27 15.95
CA GLU A 31 -1.35 -1.38 16.25
C GLU A 31 -0.03 -1.84 15.60
N VAL A 32 0.24 -3.15 15.60
CA VAL A 32 1.42 -3.70 14.92
C VAL A 32 1.31 -3.51 13.40
N GLY A 33 0.11 -3.64 12.84
CA GLY A 33 -0.14 -3.35 11.42
C GLY A 33 0.14 -1.89 11.06
N LEU A 34 -0.31 -0.94 11.87
CA LEU A 34 -0.05 0.49 11.64
C LEU A 34 1.42 0.86 11.86
N ALA A 35 2.09 0.23 12.82
CA ALA A 35 3.52 0.36 13.03
C ALA A 35 4.33 -0.19 11.82
N ALA A 36 3.85 -1.28 11.21
CA ALA A 36 4.43 -1.81 9.98
C ALA A 36 4.26 -0.81 8.82
N GLU A 37 3.05 -0.26 8.61
CA GLU A 37 2.78 0.78 7.61
C GLU A 37 3.70 1.99 7.77
N ALA A 38 3.79 2.54 8.99
CA ALA A 38 4.58 3.73 9.27
C ALA A 38 6.08 3.50 8.99
N GLY A 39 6.62 2.35 9.43
CA GLY A 39 8.02 2.02 9.15
C GLY A 39 8.30 1.78 7.66
N ALA A 40 7.35 1.22 6.91
CA ALA A 40 7.50 1.04 5.47
C ALA A 40 7.58 2.38 4.74
N ARG A 41 6.79 3.39 5.17
CA ARG A 41 6.89 4.76 4.66
C ARG A 41 8.25 5.38 4.97
N VAL A 42 8.77 5.19 6.19
CA VAL A 42 10.10 5.70 6.58
C VAL A 42 11.21 5.08 5.72
N LEU A 43 11.17 3.76 5.51
CA LEU A 43 12.12 3.05 4.66
C LEU A 43 12.03 3.51 3.20
N ALA A 44 10.81 3.69 2.68
CA ALA A 44 10.61 4.22 1.33
C ALA A 44 11.16 5.64 1.16
N SER A 45 11.02 6.50 2.18
CA SER A 45 11.63 7.83 2.21
C SER A 45 13.16 7.82 2.33
N ASP A 46 13.74 6.69 2.75
CA ASP A 46 15.18 6.43 2.84
C ASP A 46 15.71 5.64 1.62
N ASP A 47 14.95 5.63 0.52
CA ASP A 47 15.26 4.91 -0.73
C ASP A 47 15.42 3.38 -0.57
N ARG A 48 14.67 2.81 0.40
CA ARG A 48 14.65 1.37 0.70
C ARG A 48 13.26 0.75 0.48
N PRO A 49 12.67 0.87 -0.73
CA PRO A 49 11.31 0.40 -0.99
C PRO A 49 11.16 -1.12 -0.85
N ALA A 50 12.21 -1.90 -1.16
CA ALA A 50 12.19 -3.35 -1.01
C ALA A 50 12.04 -3.79 0.46
N GLU A 51 12.79 -3.15 1.37
CA GLU A 51 12.66 -3.44 2.81
C GLU A 51 11.32 -2.96 3.37
N GLY A 52 10.79 -1.86 2.81
CA GLY A 52 9.42 -1.44 3.06
C GLY A 52 8.41 -2.53 2.67
N LEU A 53 8.56 -3.18 1.52
CA LEU A 53 7.70 -4.29 1.08
C LEU A 53 7.78 -5.49 2.02
N ASP A 54 8.99 -5.90 2.40
CA ASP A 54 9.20 -7.02 3.33
C ASP A 54 8.46 -6.79 4.65
N ARG A 55 8.48 -5.55 5.13
CA ARG A 55 7.76 -5.14 6.34
C ARG A 55 6.24 -5.23 6.22
N LEU A 56 5.68 -4.99 5.04
CA LEU A 56 4.23 -5.06 4.80
C LEU A 56 3.73 -6.50 4.60
N ALA A 57 4.63 -7.49 4.52
CA ALA A 57 4.27 -8.88 4.24
C ALA A 57 3.21 -9.42 5.22
N GLY A 58 2.06 -9.82 4.66
CA GLY A 58 0.93 -10.37 5.40
C GLY A 58 0.18 -9.38 6.30
N VAL A 59 0.58 -8.10 6.35
CA VAL A 59 -0.11 -7.08 7.17
C VAL A 59 -1.56 -6.89 6.72
N PRO A 60 -1.88 -6.74 5.41
CA PRO A 60 -3.28 -6.60 4.98
C PRO A 60 -4.16 -7.79 5.38
N ALA A 61 -3.67 -9.02 5.24
CA ALA A 61 -4.41 -10.22 5.62
C ALA A 61 -4.72 -10.26 7.12
N ARG A 62 -3.75 -9.88 7.97
CA ARG A 62 -3.96 -9.77 9.42
C ARG A 62 -4.98 -8.68 9.77
N LEU A 63 -4.91 -7.51 9.12
CA LEU A 63 -5.89 -6.43 9.32
C LEU A 63 -7.30 -6.85 8.90
N ARG A 64 -7.46 -7.56 7.78
CA ARG A 64 -8.76 -8.12 7.37
C ARG A 64 -9.32 -9.14 8.37
N SER A 65 -8.46 -9.94 9.00
CA SER A 65 -8.90 -10.95 9.99
C SER A 65 -9.57 -10.35 11.23
N ILE A 66 -9.36 -9.05 11.48
CA ILE A 66 -9.97 -8.28 12.56
C ILE A 66 -10.94 -7.20 12.03
N GLU A 67 -11.38 -7.34 10.77
CA GLU A 67 -12.33 -6.43 10.10
C GLU A 67 -11.83 -4.98 9.90
N ALA A 68 -10.51 -4.75 10.02
CA ALA A 68 -9.87 -3.46 9.71
C ALA A 68 -9.65 -3.29 8.20
N PHE A 69 -10.73 -3.32 7.42
CA PHE A 69 -10.68 -3.33 5.95
C PHE A 69 -10.10 -2.05 5.34
N GLY A 70 -10.38 -0.88 5.94
CA GLY A 70 -9.88 0.40 5.45
C GLY A 70 -8.36 0.51 5.60
N GLU A 71 -7.84 0.05 6.73
CA GLU A 71 -6.41 -0.02 7.01
C GLU A 71 -5.73 -1.06 6.12
N ALA A 72 -6.36 -2.22 5.92
CA ALA A 72 -5.85 -3.24 4.99
C ALA A 72 -5.66 -2.67 3.58
N ALA A 73 -6.70 -2.02 3.03
CA ALA A 73 -6.63 -1.41 1.69
C ALA A 73 -5.58 -0.29 1.62
N ARG A 74 -5.43 0.51 2.68
CA ARG A 74 -4.37 1.53 2.76
C ARG A 74 -2.97 0.90 2.70
N VAL A 75 -2.73 -0.18 3.43
CA VAL A 75 -1.45 -0.89 3.43
C VAL A 75 -1.17 -1.52 2.06
N GLU A 76 -2.18 -2.06 1.39
CA GLU A 76 -2.03 -2.62 0.04
C GLU A 76 -1.70 -1.56 -1.00
N LEU A 77 -2.33 -0.39 -0.93
CA LEU A 77 -1.99 0.73 -1.80
C LEU A 77 -0.55 1.19 -1.60
N LEU A 78 -0.10 1.26 -0.34
CA LEU A 78 1.32 1.52 -0.06
C LEU A 78 2.21 0.42 -0.65
N GLY A 79 1.87 -0.85 -0.48
CA GLY A 79 2.63 -1.96 -1.07
C GLY A 79 2.74 -1.85 -2.60
N CYS A 80 1.64 -1.55 -3.29
CA CYS A 80 1.65 -1.31 -4.73
C CYS A 80 2.54 -0.12 -5.11
N GLU A 81 2.45 0.98 -4.37
CA GLU A 81 3.28 2.16 -4.56
C GLU A 81 4.78 1.86 -4.38
N LEU A 82 5.14 0.99 -3.42
CA LEU A 82 6.52 0.56 -3.20
C LEU A 82 7.03 -0.39 -4.30
N LEU A 83 6.17 -1.28 -4.83
CA LEU A 83 6.52 -2.11 -5.98
C LEU A 83 6.88 -1.26 -7.21
N VAL A 84 6.10 -0.20 -7.48
CA VAL A 84 6.41 0.74 -8.56
C VAL A 84 7.74 1.44 -8.34
N ARG A 85 8.00 1.96 -7.12
CA ARG A 85 9.29 2.57 -6.79
C ARG A 85 10.47 1.60 -6.90
N ALA A 86 10.25 0.33 -6.60
CA ALA A 86 11.27 -0.72 -6.74
C ALA A 86 11.46 -1.20 -8.19
N GLY A 87 10.82 -0.58 -9.18
CA GLY A 87 10.93 -0.98 -10.58
C GLY A 87 10.21 -2.29 -10.91
N ARG A 88 9.17 -2.64 -10.14
CA ARG A 88 8.36 -3.86 -10.27
C ARG A 88 6.90 -3.57 -10.67
N PRO A 89 6.63 -2.76 -11.71
CA PRO A 89 5.26 -2.37 -12.08
C PRO A 89 4.40 -3.58 -12.51
N GLY A 90 5.01 -4.61 -13.10
CA GLY A 90 4.31 -5.84 -13.50
C GLY A 90 3.75 -6.64 -12.31
N GLU A 91 4.32 -6.49 -11.12
CA GLU A 91 3.79 -7.09 -9.89
C GLU A 91 2.74 -6.20 -9.21
N ALA A 92 2.86 -4.87 -9.37
CA ALA A 92 1.91 -3.91 -8.82
C ALA A 92 0.56 -3.96 -9.55
N GLU A 93 0.57 -4.16 -10.87
CA GLU A 93 -0.62 -4.10 -11.71
C GLU A 93 -1.78 -5.02 -11.28
N PRO A 94 -1.59 -6.34 -11.11
CA PRO A 94 -2.69 -7.23 -10.74
C PRO A 94 -3.22 -6.92 -9.33
N LEU A 95 -2.33 -6.52 -8.41
CA LEU A 95 -2.70 -6.12 -7.06
C LEU A 95 -3.52 -4.83 -7.06
N LEU A 96 -3.17 -3.85 -7.89
CA LEU A 96 -3.92 -2.60 -8.01
C LEU A 96 -5.33 -2.84 -8.54
N ARG A 97 -5.50 -3.78 -9.48
CA ARG A 97 -6.85 -4.16 -9.94
C ARG A 97 -7.68 -4.82 -8.85
N GLU A 98 -7.09 -5.72 -8.08
CA GLU A 98 -7.77 -6.36 -6.94
C GLU A 98 -8.20 -5.32 -5.90
N VAL A 99 -7.27 -4.45 -5.50
CA VAL A 99 -7.54 -3.39 -4.52
C VAL A 99 -8.61 -2.43 -5.03
N LEU A 100 -8.50 -1.96 -6.27
CA LEU A 100 -9.48 -1.05 -6.87
C LEU A 100 -10.88 -1.69 -6.93
N GLY A 101 -10.97 -2.98 -7.31
CA GLY A 101 -12.23 -3.72 -7.35
C GLY A 101 -12.88 -3.94 -5.98
N GLY A 102 -12.09 -3.94 -4.91
CA GLY A 102 -12.57 -4.07 -3.53
C GLY A 102 -12.94 -2.75 -2.84
N LEU A 103 -12.63 -1.60 -3.45
CA LEU A 103 -12.85 -0.29 -2.84
C LEU A 103 -14.22 0.29 -3.22
N PRO A 104 -14.87 1.06 -2.32
CA PRO A 104 -16.10 1.77 -2.67
C PRO A 104 -15.86 2.75 -3.84
N PRO A 105 -16.68 2.71 -4.91
CA PRO A 105 -16.57 3.63 -6.02
C PRO A 105 -16.62 5.10 -5.57
N GLY A 106 -15.77 5.95 -6.17
CA GLY A 106 -15.68 7.38 -5.84
C GLY A 106 -15.00 7.70 -4.50
N SER A 107 -14.60 6.69 -3.73
CA SER A 107 -13.83 6.93 -2.51
C SER A 107 -12.42 7.44 -2.81
N ARG A 108 -11.83 8.21 -1.89
CA ARG A 108 -10.45 8.69 -2.04
C ARG A 108 -9.44 7.56 -2.29
N PRO A 109 -9.48 6.41 -1.58
CA PRO A 109 -8.63 5.28 -1.89
C PRO A 109 -8.84 4.72 -3.30
N ALA A 110 -10.09 4.66 -3.80
CA ALA A 110 -10.36 4.20 -5.16
C ALA A 110 -9.75 5.12 -6.22
N ALA A 111 -9.87 6.45 -6.03
CA ALA A 111 -9.22 7.41 -6.92
C ALA A 111 -7.68 7.28 -6.92
N GLN A 112 -7.08 7.06 -5.74
CA GLN A 112 -5.64 6.82 -5.61
C GLN A 112 -5.21 5.51 -6.30
N ALA A 113 -5.98 4.43 -6.12
CA ALA A 113 -5.74 3.13 -6.74
C ALA A 113 -5.81 3.23 -8.28
N ALA A 114 -6.85 3.89 -8.81
CA ALA A 114 -7.03 4.11 -10.23
C ALA A 114 -5.91 4.98 -10.84
N TRP A 115 -5.50 6.04 -10.15
CA TRP A 115 -4.38 6.87 -10.60
C TRP A 115 -3.08 6.06 -10.69
N LEU A 116 -2.78 5.27 -9.66
CA LEU A 116 -1.57 4.44 -9.64
C LEU A 116 -1.63 3.32 -10.68
N LEU A 117 -2.79 2.71 -10.89
CA LEU A 117 -3.00 1.70 -11.93
C LEU A 117 -2.77 2.29 -13.34
N ALA A 118 -3.34 3.46 -13.64
CA ALA A 118 -3.12 4.12 -14.91
C ALA A 118 -1.64 4.42 -15.15
N ARG A 119 -0.94 4.93 -14.14
CA ARG A 119 0.52 5.15 -14.21
C ARG A 119 1.28 3.84 -14.48
N VAL A 120 0.95 2.76 -13.78
CA VAL A 120 1.59 1.45 -13.96
C VAL A 120 1.36 0.92 -15.38
N LEU A 121 0.16 1.10 -15.92
CA LEU A 121 -0.15 0.71 -17.30
C LEU A 121 0.67 1.49 -18.32
N ASP A 122 0.88 2.80 -18.11
CA ASP A 122 1.79 3.59 -18.96
C ASP A 122 3.24 3.09 -18.88
N GLU A 123 3.76 2.82 -17.67
CA GLU A 123 5.11 2.26 -17.46
C GLU A 123 5.28 0.88 -18.12
N LEU A 124 4.19 0.11 -18.24
CA LEU A 124 4.14 -1.18 -18.93
C LEU A 124 3.89 -1.05 -20.45
N GLY A 125 3.81 0.15 -21.00
CA GLY A 125 3.60 0.39 -22.43
C GLY A 125 2.17 0.10 -22.90
N ARG A 126 1.18 0.25 -22.02
CA ARG A 126 -0.26 0.03 -22.28
C ARG A 126 -1.08 1.33 -22.14
N PRO A 127 -0.77 2.39 -22.91
CA PRO A 127 -1.37 3.70 -22.74
C PRO A 127 -2.87 3.74 -23.01
N ASP A 128 -3.38 2.90 -23.92
CA ASP A 128 -4.82 2.84 -24.21
C ASP A 128 -5.63 2.36 -22.99
N GLU A 129 -5.10 1.37 -22.26
CA GLU A 129 -5.71 0.88 -21.03
C GLU A 129 -5.57 1.90 -19.90
N ALA A 130 -4.43 2.59 -19.82
CA ALA A 130 -4.24 3.67 -18.85
C ALA A 130 -5.25 4.81 -19.07
N ALA A 131 -5.48 5.20 -20.32
CA ALA A 131 -6.48 6.19 -20.69
C ALA A 131 -7.90 5.74 -20.33
N ALA A 132 -8.24 4.46 -20.57
CA ALA A 132 -9.53 3.89 -20.19
C ALA A 132 -9.75 3.95 -18.67
N VAL A 133 -8.75 3.57 -17.86
CA VAL A 133 -8.82 3.68 -16.39
C VAL A 133 -9.01 5.13 -15.97
N ARG A 134 -8.30 6.07 -16.58
CA ARG A 134 -8.47 7.51 -16.25
C ARG A 134 -9.88 7.99 -16.57
N ALA A 135 -10.43 7.61 -17.71
CA ALA A 135 -11.78 8.00 -18.11
C ALA A 135 -12.84 7.40 -17.17
N GLU A 136 -12.74 6.11 -16.86
CA GLU A 136 -13.67 5.41 -15.97
C GLU A 136 -13.73 6.03 -14.56
N HIS A 137 -12.57 6.50 -14.07
CA HIS A 137 -12.45 7.04 -12.72
C HIS A 137 -12.42 8.57 -12.62
N GLY A 138 -12.71 9.28 -13.73
CA GLY A 138 -12.75 10.75 -13.75
C GLY A 138 -11.39 11.40 -13.44
N LEU A 139 -10.29 10.76 -13.87
CA LEU A 139 -8.91 11.22 -13.69
C LEU A 139 -8.32 11.85 -14.95
N ALA A 140 -9.03 11.83 -16.09
CA ALA A 140 -8.67 12.63 -17.24
C ALA A 140 -8.89 14.10 -16.85
N GLY A 141 -7.81 14.89 -16.79
CA GLY A 141 -7.93 16.32 -16.53
C GLY A 141 -8.79 16.97 -17.60
N ASP A 142 -9.55 17.98 -17.19
CA ASP A 142 -10.06 19.02 -18.08
C ASP A 142 -8.86 19.76 -18.70
N ASP A 143 -8.25 19.19 -19.75
CA ASP A 143 -7.24 19.86 -20.58
C ASP A 143 -7.94 20.75 -21.63
N ASP A 144 -8.82 21.66 -21.17
CA ASP A 144 -9.38 22.76 -21.97
C ASP A 144 -9.45 24.03 -21.10
N ASP A 145 -8.37 24.83 -21.14
CA ASP A 145 -8.39 26.30 -21.01
C ASP A 145 -7.12 26.93 -21.61
#